data_AF-A0AAV6SBT6-F1
#
_entry.id   AF-A0AAV6SBT6-F1
#
_cell.length_a   1.000
_cell.length_b   1.000
_cell.length_c   1.000
_cell.angle_alpha   90.00
_cell.angle_beta   90.00
_cell.angle_gamma   90.00
#
_symmetry.space_group_name_H-M   'P 1'
#
loop_
_entity.id
_entity.type
_entity.pdbx_description
1 polymer ?
#
loop_
_entity_poly.entity_id
_entity_poly.type
_entity_poly.pdbx_seq_one_letter_code
_entity_poly.pdbx_strand_id
1 'polypeptide(L)'
;MEELFSKVLQVNVRCRECEERKANIRIKIELQLTTSPVHKRDLLVRLSDDLDPYFLFNLSISEEDFQSLKVQQGLLVDFASFPQKFIDLLNLCYSEQESVNPRFLLHLSCPSPVLEGPANFCVVETNAFKHLNHLSLRLVQGSDKEIKDYLAVCLSSLKVEKQNLEAKLKKTEEDLSRQLSYTQQTLSEKTKDLDKLRSEWTCQSSSLSTRHSQELQLEREKAVELQSRLQQQNEQLRQDLENSHQKSSQQLHSRVTELEASCRELTERKYKNESSIRDLKIKLVGAEEESQRLKQQVLSLRRENSTLDTEVHEKERLVNQLQMRVAVLEQESKDKDQLMRRTKEVLEATQQQKESVEENAGSKELQNRKLETTVKSLSEELIKANGIIKKLQGEVRGLVGKIKVKNTVTVSQEKVLQETSEKLKTAEKELQSAQQQNVTKDEQVSKLKEQLEVTVQKLNESKEVLKTNENVITWLNKQLNEKQLCRNPQTPDALHKPPVLSSTATLRV
;
A
#
# COMPACT_ATOMS: atom_id res chain seq x y z
N MET A 1 -66.01 -37.20 135.66
CA MET A 1 -64.81 -36.60 136.27
C MET A 1 -64.40 -35.45 135.38
N GLU A 2 -63.89 -34.36 135.95
CA GLU A 2 -63.39 -33.20 135.22
C GLU A 2 -61.85 -33.23 135.31
N GLU A 3 -61.17 -33.42 134.18
CA GLU A 3 -59.72 -33.55 134.12
C GLU A 3 -59.05 -32.17 134.15
N LEU A 4 -58.30 -31.87 135.22
CA LEU A 4 -57.61 -30.59 135.40
C LEU A 4 -56.15 -30.65 134.92
N PHE A 5 -55.52 -31.81 135.02
CA PHE A 5 -54.13 -32.02 134.65
C PHE A 5 -53.87 -33.49 134.28
N SER A 6 -53.06 -33.70 133.24
CA SER A 6 -52.57 -35.01 132.81
C SER A 6 -51.27 -34.81 132.05
N LYS A 7 -50.13 -35.05 132.71
CA LYS A 7 -48.80 -34.97 132.10
C LYS A 7 -47.90 -36.08 132.66
N VAL A 8 -46.94 -36.51 131.85
CA VAL A 8 -45.80 -37.31 132.31
C VAL A 8 -44.75 -36.34 132.90
N LEU A 9 -44.21 -36.71 134.06
CA LEU A 9 -43.30 -35.92 134.89
C LEU A 9 -42.18 -36.82 135.42
N GLN A 10 -40.97 -36.29 135.52
CA GLN A 10 -39.87 -37.00 136.16
C GLN A 10 -40.03 -36.97 137.69
N VAL A 11 -40.05 -38.15 138.31
CA VAL A 11 -40.20 -38.35 139.75
C VAL A 11 -39.06 -39.23 140.28
N ASN A 12 -38.41 -38.81 141.35
CA ASN A 12 -37.45 -39.62 142.10
C ASN A 12 -38.23 -40.61 142.98
N VAL A 13 -38.24 -41.89 142.59
CA VAL A 13 -38.91 -42.98 143.33
C VAL A 13 -37.90 -43.68 144.23
N ARG A 14 -38.22 -43.80 145.52
CA ARG A 14 -37.40 -44.45 146.52
C ARG A 14 -38.20 -45.46 147.34
N CYS A 15 -37.94 -46.74 147.11
CA CYS A 15 -38.44 -47.85 147.93
C CYS A 15 -37.39 -48.21 149.00
N ARG A 16 -37.82 -48.81 150.11
CA ARG A 16 -36.96 -49.07 151.29
C ARG A 16 -35.69 -49.89 151.01
N GLU A 17 -35.70 -50.73 149.98
CA GLU A 17 -34.60 -51.66 149.63
C GLU A 17 -33.97 -51.36 148.25
N CYS A 18 -34.42 -50.30 147.57
CA CYS A 18 -33.90 -49.90 146.25
C CYS A 18 -33.17 -48.55 146.33
N GLU A 19 -32.19 -48.36 145.45
CA GLU A 19 -31.62 -47.03 145.20
C GLU A 19 -32.67 -46.07 144.62
N GLU A 20 -32.43 -44.76 144.79
CA GLU A 20 -33.34 -43.71 144.32
C GLU A 20 -33.31 -43.62 142.79
N ARG A 21 -34.40 -44.02 142.13
CA ARG A 21 -34.51 -44.09 140.67
C ARG A 21 -35.37 -42.96 140.11
N LYS A 22 -34.93 -42.34 139.02
CA LYS A 22 -35.78 -41.43 138.24
C LYS A 22 -36.75 -42.24 137.36
N ALA A 23 -38.05 -42.00 137.51
CA ALA A 23 -39.12 -42.61 136.72
C ALA A 23 -39.98 -41.52 136.07
N ASN A 24 -40.53 -41.82 134.88
CA ASN A 24 -41.39 -40.90 134.13
C ASN A 24 -42.86 -41.25 134.42
N ILE A 25 -43.41 -40.65 135.48
CA ILE A 25 -44.74 -40.96 136.00
C ILE A 25 -45.78 -40.02 135.40
N ARG A 26 -46.88 -40.59 134.91
CA ARG A 26 -48.08 -39.84 134.54
C ARG A 26 -48.81 -39.39 135.80
N ILE A 27 -48.83 -38.08 136.03
CA ILE A 27 -49.59 -37.47 137.11
C ILE A 27 -50.90 -36.94 136.53
N LYS A 28 -52.02 -37.41 137.10
CA LYS A 28 -53.37 -36.99 136.73
C LYS A 28 -54.06 -36.35 137.94
N ILE A 29 -54.73 -35.22 137.70
CA ILE A 29 -55.56 -34.54 138.69
C ILE A 29 -56.96 -34.39 138.11
N GLU A 30 -57.95 -34.94 138.80
CA GLU A 30 -59.35 -34.96 138.39
C GLU A 30 -60.25 -34.46 139.52
N LEU A 31 -61.31 -33.72 139.19
CA LEU A 31 -62.43 -33.52 140.13
C LEU A 31 -63.46 -34.62 139.92
N GLN A 32 -63.72 -35.37 140.99
CA GLN A 32 -64.74 -36.40 141.03
C GLN A 32 -66.00 -35.84 141.70
N LEU A 33 -67.14 -35.91 141.01
CA LEU A 33 -68.43 -35.60 141.62
C LEU A 33 -68.81 -36.75 142.57
N THR A 34 -69.06 -36.42 143.83
CA THR A 34 -69.48 -37.36 144.87
C THR A 34 -70.97 -37.23 145.16
N THR A 35 -71.57 -38.33 145.64
CA THR A 35 -73.01 -38.42 145.96
C THR A 35 -73.34 -37.96 147.40
N SER A 36 -72.39 -37.31 148.08
CA SER A 36 -72.60 -36.78 149.43
C SER A 36 -73.51 -35.56 149.41
N PRO A 37 -74.44 -35.41 150.38
CA PRO A 37 -75.28 -34.22 150.48
C PRO A 37 -74.54 -32.98 151.02
N VAL A 38 -73.35 -33.16 151.62
CA VAL A 38 -72.56 -32.08 152.25
C VAL A 38 -71.50 -31.53 151.29
N HIS A 39 -70.69 -32.40 150.70
CA HIS A 39 -69.62 -32.04 149.77
C HIS A 39 -69.92 -32.59 148.37
N LYS A 40 -69.71 -31.77 147.33
CA LYS A 40 -70.15 -32.08 145.95
C LYS A 40 -69.02 -32.53 145.02
N ARG A 41 -67.76 -32.35 145.44
CA ARG A 41 -66.56 -32.61 144.65
C ARG A 41 -65.44 -33.07 145.57
N ASP A 42 -64.80 -34.16 145.17
CA ASP A 42 -63.55 -34.65 145.75
C ASP A 42 -62.41 -34.38 144.76
N LEU A 43 -61.22 -34.07 145.25
CA LEU A 43 -60.02 -33.94 144.43
C LEU A 43 -59.30 -35.29 144.36
N LEU A 44 -59.25 -35.89 143.17
CA LEU A 44 -58.57 -37.15 142.93
C LEU A 44 -57.20 -36.90 142.29
N VAL A 45 -56.15 -37.25 143.01
CA VAL A 45 -54.77 -37.28 142.51
C VAL A 45 -54.40 -38.72 142.21
N ARG A 46 -53.95 -38.98 140.98
CA ARG A 46 -53.51 -40.30 140.52
C ARG A 46 -52.09 -40.24 139.95
N LEU A 47 -51.28 -41.22 140.32
CA LEU A 47 -49.97 -41.50 139.71
C LEU A 47 -50.06 -42.84 138.99
N SER A 48 -49.68 -42.88 137.71
CA SER A 48 -49.52 -44.13 136.94
C SER A 48 -48.22 -44.12 136.13
N ASP A 49 -47.68 -45.29 135.83
CA ASP A 49 -46.54 -45.44 134.90
C ASP A 49 -47.08 -45.92 133.53
N ASP A 50 -46.64 -45.30 132.43
CA ASP A 50 -47.03 -45.73 131.09
C ASP A 50 -46.32 -47.04 130.68
N LEU A 51 -45.26 -47.46 131.41
CA LEU A 51 -44.51 -48.70 131.20
C LEU A 51 -44.93 -49.84 132.14
N ASP A 52 -45.55 -49.54 133.29
CA ASP A 52 -46.04 -50.54 134.26
C ASP A 52 -47.54 -50.33 134.55
N PRO A 53 -48.43 -51.10 133.88
CA PRO A 53 -49.88 -51.02 134.09
C PRO A 53 -50.38 -51.35 135.50
N TYR A 54 -49.53 -51.91 136.37
CA TYR A 54 -49.83 -52.18 137.78
C TYR A 54 -49.34 -51.07 138.72
N PHE A 55 -48.50 -50.15 138.23
CA PHE A 55 -48.12 -48.95 138.96
C PHE A 55 -49.31 -47.99 138.99
N LEU A 56 -50.06 -48.02 140.09
CA LEU A 56 -51.19 -47.13 140.35
C LEU A 56 -51.14 -46.68 141.81
N PHE A 57 -51.10 -45.37 142.03
CA PHE A 57 -51.34 -44.77 143.34
C PHE A 57 -52.45 -43.73 143.23
N ASN A 58 -53.41 -43.79 144.16
CA ASN A 58 -54.55 -42.86 144.23
C ASN A 58 -54.55 -42.12 145.57
N LEU A 59 -55.08 -40.89 145.56
CA LEU A 59 -55.47 -40.13 146.74
C LEU A 59 -56.73 -39.33 146.39
N SER A 60 -57.85 -39.64 147.06
CA SER A 60 -59.03 -38.77 147.08
C SER A 60 -58.90 -37.83 148.28
N ILE A 61 -59.12 -36.54 148.08
CA ILE A 61 -59.15 -35.52 149.13
C ILE A 61 -60.55 -34.91 149.12
N SER A 62 -61.35 -35.20 150.14
CA SER A 62 -62.59 -34.46 150.39
C SER A 62 -62.29 -33.08 150.98
N GLU A 63 -63.28 -32.19 150.98
CA GLU A 63 -63.16 -30.86 151.58
C GLU A 63 -62.96 -30.91 153.11
N GLU A 64 -63.37 -31.99 153.78
CA GLU A 64 -63.10 -32.27 155.19
C GLU A 64 -61.66 -32.76 155.42
N ASP A 65 -61.19 -33.74 154.65
CA ASP A 65 -59.79 -34.18 154.66
C ASP A 65 -58.82 -33.02 154.40
N PHE A 66 -59.22 -32.11 153.50
CA PHE A 66 -58.44 -30.92 153.19
C PHE A 66 -58.26 -29.99 154.39
N GLN A 67 -59.20 -29.87 155.34
CA GLN A 67 -58.97 -29.05 156.54
C GLN A 67 -57.87 -29.65 157.42
N SER A 68 -57.85 -30.99 157.55
CA SER A 68 -56.78 -31.70 158.25
C SER A 68 -55.43 -31.53 157.54
N LEU A 69 -55.40 -31.70 156.21
CA LEU A 69 -54.21 -31.51 155.39
C LEU A 69 -53.66 -30.07 155.49
N LYS A 70 -54.57 -29.09 155.45
CA LYS A 70 -54.30 -27.65 155.55
C LYS A 70 -53.62 -27.28 156.86
N VAL A 71 -54.14 -27.77 157.99
CA VAL A 71 -53.53 -27.54 159.31
C VAL A 71 -52.20 -28.28 159.44
N GLN A 72 -52.11 -29.54 159.00
CA GLN A 72 -50.90 -30.35 159.10
C GLN A 72 -49.71 -29.81 158.28
N GLN A 73 -49.96 -29.13 157.16
CA GLN A 73 -48.93 -28.63 156.25
C GLN A 73 -48.87 -27.09 156.16
N GLY A 74 -49.63 -26.37 157.00
CA GLY A 74 -49.63 -24.91 157.05
C GLY A 74 -50.12 -24.24 155.75
N LEU A 75 -51.00 -24.89 154.98
CA LEU A 75 -51.45 -24.39 153.69
C LEU A 75 -52.33 -23.13 153.89
N LEU A 76 -52.04 -22.07 153.13
CA LEU A 76 -52.76 -20.79 153.25
C LEU A 76 -54.01 -20.71 152.35
N VAL A 77 -54.22 -21.67 151.44
CA VAL A 77 -55.30 -21.69 150.45
C VAL A 77 -56.55 -22.41 150.92
N ASP A 78 -57.67 -22.22 150.24
CA ASP A 78 -58.90 -23.00 150.40
C ASP A 78 -58.93 -24.24 149.47
N PHE A 79 -59.94 -25.09 149.63
CA PHE A 79 -60.09 -26.32 148.84
C PHE A 79 -60.31 -26.02 147.35
N ALA A 80 -60.98 -24.91 147.02
CA ALA A 80 -61.22 -24.50 145.64
C ALA A 80 -59.94 -24.05 144.90
N SER A 81 -59.04 -23.33 145.57
CA SER A 81 -57.78 -22.85 144.98
C SER A 81 -56.65 -23.89 145.02
N PHE A 82 -56.73 -24.88 145.92
CA PHE A 82 -55.69 -25.88 146.12
C PHE A 82 -55.31 -26.69 144.86
N PRO A 83 -56.25 -27.21 144.03
CA PRO A 83 -55.91 -27.92 142.80
C PRO A 83 -55.03 -27.09 141.87
N GLN A 84 -55.35 -25.81 141.68
CA GLN A 84 -54.54 -24.93 140.83
C GLN A 84 -53.16 -24.68 141.43
N LYS A 85 -53.04 -24.50 142.76
CA LYS A 85 -51.71 -24.32 143.39
C LYS A 85 -50.85 -25.58 143.40
N PHE A 86 -51.46 -26.76 143.43
CA PHE A 86 -50.74 -28.00 143.19
C PHE A 86 -50.31 -28.13 141.72
N ILE A 87 -51.17 -27.76 140.76
CA ILE A 87 -50.83 -27.73 139.32
C ILE A 87 -49.72 -26.71 139.02
N ASP A 88 -49.72 -25.53 139.65
CA ASP A 88 -48.64 -24.54 139.52
C ASP A 88 -47.29 -25.17 139.94
N LEU A 89 -47.24 -25.84 141.10
CA LEU A 89 -46.06 -26.56 141.59
C LEU A 89 -45.61 -27.71 140.65
N LEU A 90 -46.55 -28.49 140.11
CA LEU A 90 -46.23 -29.54 139.13
C LEU A 90 -45.68 -28.98 137.82
N ASN A 91 -46.14 -27.80 137.38
CA ASN A 91 -45.61 -27.15 136.18
C ASN A 91 -44.20 -26.55 136.41
N LEU A 92 -43.88 -26.08 137.63
CA LEU A 92 -42.49 -25.72 137.97
C LEU A 92 -41.57 -26.94 137.83
N CYS A 93 -41.95 -28.08 138.42
CA CYS A 93 -41.21 -29.33 138.29
C CYS A 93 -41.08 -29.77 136.81
N TYR A 94 -42.15 -29.65 136.02
CA TYR A 94 -42.14 -29.94 134.58
C TYR A 94 -41.15 -29.04 133.82
N SER A 95 -41.06 -27.76 134.17
CA SER A 95 -40.18 -26.80 133.49
C SER A 95 -38.69 -27.00 133.82
N GLU A 96 -38.38 -27.63 134.95
CA GLU A 96 -37.00 -27.83 135.41
C GLU A 96 -36.50 -29.29 135.28
N GLN A 97 -37.35 -30.25 134.87
CA GLN A 97 -37.00 -31.68 134.83
C GLN A 97 -35.82 -32.05 133.91
N GLU A 98 -35.46 -31.19 132.95
CA GLU A 98 -34.31 -31.33 132.06
C GLU A 98 -33.05 -30.57 132.55
N SER A 99 -33.16 -29.84 133.67
CA SER A 99 -32.01 -29.19 134.30
C SER A 99 -31.03 -30.20 134.87
N VAL A 100 -29.73 -29.88 134.78
CA VAL A 100 -28.65 -30.65 135.43
C VAL A 100 -28.80 -30.60 136.97
N ASN A 101 -29.23 -29.45 137.49
CA ASN A 101 -29.53 -29.23 138.90
C ASN A 101 -30.94 -28.60 139.00
N PRO A 102 -32.01 -29.41 139.01
CA PRO A 102 -33.37 -28.91 139.17
C PRO A 102 -33.55 -28.34 140.59
N ARG A 103 -34.16 -27.16 140.69
CA ARG A 103 -34.53 -26.54 141.96
C ARG A 103 -35.84 -27.14 142.47
N PHE A 104 -36.81 -27.43 141.61
CA PHE A 104 -38.05 -28.12 141.96
C PHE A 104 -38.04 -29.58 141.51
N LEU A 105 -38.31 -30.49 142.45
CA LEU A 105 -38.26 -31.94 142.29
C LEU A 105 -39.53 -32.60 142.83
N LEU A 106 -39.85 -33.78 142.30
CA LEU A 106 -40.94 -34.64 142.77
C LEU A 106 -40.33 -35.91 143.35
N HIS A 107 -40.62 -36.21 144.61
CA HIS A 107 -40.10 -37.39 145.31
C HIS A 107 -41.26 -38.30 145.72
N LEU A 108 -41.23 -39.58 145.34
CA LEU A 108 -42.19 -40.60 145.79
C LEU A 108 -41.46 -41.60 146.69
N SER A 109 -41.85 -41.64 147.96
CA SER A 109 -41.21 -42.49 148.97
C SER A 109 -42.14 -43.60 149.47
N CYS A 110 -41.71 -44.85 149.31
CA CYS A 110 -42.45 -46.05 149.71
C CYS A 110 -41.78 -46.68 150.95
N PRO A 111 -42.31 -46.48 152.17
CA PRO A 111 -41.66 -46.89 153.42
C PRO A 111 -41.82 -48.38 153.77
N SER A 112 -42.72 -49.08 153.07
CA SER A 112 -42.93 -50.53 153.21
C SER A 112 -42.24 -51.29 152.07
N PRO A 113 -41.60 -52.45 152.34
CA PRO A 113 -41.09 -53.32 151.28
C PRO A 113 -42.21 -54.11 150.58
N VAL A 114 -43.32 -54.38 151.29
CA VAL A 114 -44.57 -54.86 150.69
C VAL A 114 -45.33 -53.65 150.15
N LEU A 115 -45.80 -53.70 148.90
CA LEU A 115 -46.41 -52.56 148.20
C LEU A 115 -47.69 -52.01 148.86
N GLU A 116 -48.34 -52.78 149.73
CA GLU A 116 -49.56 -52.48 150.50
C GLU A 116 -49.44 -51.30 151.51
N GLY A 117 -48.36 -50.50 151.45
CA GLY A 117 -48.11 -49.37 152.34
C GLY A 117 -48.44 -48.00 151.70
N PRO A 118 -48.84 -46.99 152.50
CA PRO A 118 -49.04 -45.64 152.00
C PRO A 118 -47.71 -45.01 151.57
N ALA A 119 -47.68 -44.45 150.36
CA ALA A 119 -46.53 -43.76 149.80
C ALA A 119 -46.64 -42.24 149.99
N ASN A 120 -45.55 -41.56 150.33
CA ASN A 120 -45.53 -40.10 150.47
C ASN A 120 -44.91 -39.48 149.21
N PHE A 121 -45.72 -38.71 148.48
CA PHE A 121 -45.37 -37.95 147.30
C PHE A 121 -45.16 -36.48 147.68
N CYS A 122 -43.91 -36.01 147.59
CA CYS A 122 -43.50 -34.68 147.99
C CYS A 122 -43.12 -33.83 146.79
N VAL A 123 -43.61 -32.59 146.76
CA VAL A 123 -43.00 -31.51 145.98
C VAL A 123 -41.88 -30.91 146.82
N VAL A 124 -40.66 -30.93 146.30
CA VAL A 124 -39.43 -30.57 147.02
C VAL A 124 -38.71 -29.44 146.30
N GLU A 125 -38.37 -28.37 146.99
CA GLU A 125 -37.43 -27.36 146.52
C GLU A 125 -36.03 -27.64 147.10
N THR A 126 -35.03 -27.76 146.24
CA THR A 126 -33.63 -27.89 146.61
C THR A 126 -32.95 -26.53 146.58
N ASN A 127 -32.47 -26.10 147.74
CA ASN A 127 -31.62 -24.92 147.91
C ASN A 127 -30.21 -25.38 148.32
N ALA A 128 -29.18 -24.55 148.12
CA ALA A 128 -27.76 -24.88 148.32
C ALA A 128 -27.37 -25.36 149.73
N PHE A 129 -28.28 -25.26 150.71
CA PHE A 129 -28.10 -25.75 152.09
C PHE A 129 -29.06 -26.89 152.48
N LYS A 130 -30.26 -26.99 151.89
CA LYS A 130 -31.28 -27.96 152.29
C LYS A 130 -32.38 -28.15 151.25
N HIS A 131 -33.08 -29.27 151.37
CA HIS A 131 -34.38 -29.49 150.74
C HIS A 131 -35.51 -28.86 151.59
N LEU A 132 -36.55 -28.37 150.92
CA LEU A 132 -37.76 -27.77 151.49
C LEU A 132 -38.98 -28.45 150.88
N ASN A 133 -39.81 -29.12 151.68
CA ASN A 133 -41.07 -29.69 151.19
C ASN A 133 -42.11 -28.58 151.04
N HIS A 134 -42.63 -28.38 149.82
CA HIS A 134 -43.74 -27.46 149.53
C HIS A 134 -45.10 -28.10 149.75
N LEU A 135 -45.21 -29.41 149.49
CA LEU A 135 -46.41 -30.21 149.68
C LEU A 135 -45.99 -31.68 149.87
N SER A 136 -46.68 -32.42 150.74
CA SER A 136 -46.42 -33.83 151.04
C SER A 136 -47.72 -34.64 151.06
N LEU A 137 -48.13 -35.17 149.91
CA LEU A 137 -49.36 -35.95 149.78
C LEU A 137 -49.11 -37.43 150.12
N ARG A 138 -50.01 -38.03 150.90
CA ARG A 138 -49.98 -39.47 151.21
C ARG A 138 -50.94 -40.21 150.29
N LEU A 139 -50.43 -40.91 149.29
CA LEU A 139 -51.22 -41.77 148.41
C LEU A 139 -51.26 -43.20 148.93
N VAL A 140 -52.30 -43.93 148.52
CA VAL A 140 -52.44 -45.37 148.73
C VAL A 140 -52.21 -46.06 147.38
N GLN A 141 -51.56 -47.23 147.37
CA GLN A 141 -51.48 -48.05 146.16
C GLN A 141 -52.91 -48.46 145.75
N GLY A 142 -53.22 -48.39 144.46
CA GLY A 142 -54.49 -48.90 143.94
C GLY A 142 -54.61 -50.40 144.19
N SER A 143 -55.74 -50.83 144.74
CA SER A 143 -56.03 -52.24 144.95
C SER A 143 -56.21 -53.00 143.63
N ASP A 144 -56.14 -54.32 143.73
CA ASP A 144 -56.34 -55.26 142.62
C ASP A 144 -57.71 -55.09 141.90
N LYS A 145 -58.67 -54.42 142.54
CA LYS A 145 -59.94 -53.98 141.92
C LYS A 145 -59.78 -52.65 141.20
N GLU A 146 -59.24 -51.63 141.86
CA GLU A 146 -59.08 -50.28 141.30
C GLU A 146 -58.15 -50.27 140.08
N ILE A 147 -57.11 -51.10 140.06
CA ILE A 147 -56.27 -51.32 138.88
C ILE A 147 -57.10 -51.86 137.72
N LYS A 148 -57.97 -52.86 137.94
CA LYS A 148 -58.82 -53.44 136.89
C LYS A 148 -59.87 -52.46 136.40
N ASP A 149 -60.51 -51.70 137.30
CA ASP A 149 -61.48 -50.66 136.97
C ASP A 149 -60.81 -49.53 136.15
N TYR A 150 -59.61 -49.08 136.55
CA TYR A 150 -58.81 -48.08 135.83
C TYR A 150 -58.36 -48.56 134.44
N LEU A 151 -57.80 -49.78 134.34
CA LEU A 151 -57.37 -50.37 133.08
C LEU A 151 -58.55 -50.63 132.13
N ALA A 152 -59.74 -50.98 132.65
CA ALA A 152 -60.95 -51.10 131.84
C ALA A 152 -61.38 -49.76 131.23
N VAL A 153 -61.33 -48.66 132.01
CA VAL A 153 -61.57 -47.29 131.50
C VAL A 153 -60.54 -46.92 130.44
N CYS A 154 -59.24 -47.09 130.71
CA CYS A 154 -58.18 -46.77 129.74
C CYS A 154 -58.32 -47.58 128.45
N LEU A 155 -58.56 -48.90 128.54
CA LEU A 155 -58.76 -49.78 127.39
C LEU A 155 -60.02 -49.42 126.59
N SER A 156 -61.10 -48.98 127.24
CA SER A 156 -62.31 -48.52 126.54
C SER A 156 -62.06 -47.22 125.77
N SER A 157 -61.36 -46.26 126.37
CA SER A 157 -60.97 -45.00 125.71
C SER A 157 -60.07 -45.25 124.50
N LEU A 158 -59.02 -46.06 124.67
CA LEU A 158 -58.09 -46.43 123.59
C LEU A 158 -58.79 -47.18 122.44
N LYS A 159 -59.79 -48.02 122.73
CA LYS A 159 -60.60 -48.68 121.69
C LYS A 159 -61.43 -47.69 120.88
N VAL A 160 -62.07 -46.71 121.54
CA VAL A 160 -62.85 -45.66 120.87
C VAL A 160 -61.95 -44.73 120.06
N GLU A 161 -60.79 -44.32 120.60
CA GLU A 161 -59.81 -43.53 119.86
C GLU A 161 -59.29 -44.27 118.64
N LYS A 162 -58.90 -45.55 118.80
CA LYS A 162 -58.48 -46.40 117.69
C LYS A 162 -59.54 -46.47 116.59
N GLN A 163 -60.80 -46.75 116.93
CA GLN A 163 -61.89 -46.82 115.94
C GLN A 163 -62.10 -45.48 115.21
N ASN A 164 -61.98 -44.35 115.91
CA ASN A 164 -62.04 -43.02 115.30
C ASN A 164 -60.85 -42.74 114.37
N LEU A 165 -59.65 -43.24 114.68
CA LEU A 165 -58.47 -43.13 113.81
C LEU A 165 -58.58 -44.04 112.58
N GLU A 166 -59.01 -45.29 112.74
CA GLU A 166 -59.26 -46.22 111.62
C GLU A 166 -60.32 -45.69 110.66
N ALA A 167 -61.42 -45.11 111.18
CA ALA A 167 -62.46 -44.48 110.36
C ALA A 167 -61.96 -43.23 109.61
N LYS A 168 -61.11 -42.40 110.23
CA LYS A 168 -60.47 -41.25 109.57
C LYS A 168 -59.52 -41.70 108.47
N LEU A 169 -58.63 -42.65 108.77
CA LEU A 169 -57.65 -43.20 107.84
C LEU A 169 -58.35 -43.75 106.58
N LYS A 170 -59.32 -44.65 106.77
CA LYS A 170 -60.08 -45.24 105.66
C LYS A 170 -60.75 -44.16 104.80
N LYS A 171 -61.34 -43.12 105.41
CA LYS A 171 -61.93 -42.02 104.65
C LYS A 171 -60.87 -41.28 103.82
N THR A 172 -59.71 -40.96 104.39
CA THR A 172 -58.63 -40.30 103.65
C THR A 172 -58.07 -41.17 102.52
N GLU A 173 -57.97 -42.49 102.71
CA GLU A 173 -57.56 -43.43 101.66
C GLU A 173 -58.59 -43.50 100.53
N GLU A 174 -59.89 -43.57 100.84
CA GLU A 174 -60.96 -43.52 99.83
C GLU A 174 -60.96 -42.21 99.05
N ASP A 175 -60.85 -41.06 99.72
CA ASP A 175 -60.90 -39.74 99.08
C ASP A 175 -59.65 -39.46 98.23
N LEU A 176 -58.46 -39.86 98.69
CA LEU A 176 -57.22 -39.79 97.88
C LEU A 176 -57.27 -40.74 96.69
N SER A 177 -57.79 -41.97 96.85
CA SER A 177 -57.93 -42.93 95.75
C SER A 177 -58.89 -42.42 94.66
N ARG A 178 -59.99 -41.76 95.05
CA ARG A 178 -60.91 -41.08 94.13
C ARG A 178 -60.21 -39.96 93.35
N GLN A 179 -59.45 -39.11 94.03
CA GLN A 179 -58.70 -38.02 93.38
C GLN A 179 -57.61 -38.53 92.43
N LEU A 180 -56.88 -39.58 92.81
CA LEU A 180 -55.87 -40.22 91.96
C LEU A 180 -56.51 -40.82 90.70
N SER A 181 -57.61 -41.57 90.85
CA SER A 181 -58.35 -42.14 89.71
C SER A 181 -58.86 -41.06 88.76
N TYR A 182 -59.45 -39.97 89.28
CA TYR A 182 -59.97 -38.87 88.47
C TYR A 182 -58.86 -38.14 87.71
N THR A 183 -57.78 -37.77 88.40
CA THR A 183 -56.63 -37.08 87.77
C THR A 183 -55.91 -37.96 86.75
N GLN A 184 -55.77 -39.26 87.00
CA GLN A 184 -55.20 -40.22 86.05
C GLN A 184 -56.09 -40.42 84.81
N GLN A 185 -57.42 -40.46 84.96
CA GLN A 185 -58.34 -40.47 83.83
C GLN A 185 -58.18 -39.20 82.98
N THR A 186 -58.27 -38.01 83.61
CA THR A 186 -58.15 -36.71 82.92
C THR A 186 -56.80 -36.58 82.22
N LEU A 187 -55.70 -37.04 82.84
CA LEU A 187 -54.38 -37.08 82.21
C LEU A 187 -54.35 -37.99 80.98
N SER A 188 -55.00 -39.16 81.03
CA SER A 188 -55.09 -40.07 79.88
C SER A 188 -55.89 -39.47 78.72
N GLU A 189 -56.93 -38.69 79.01
CA GLU A 189 -57.74 -38.00 78.00
C GLU A 189 -56.94 -36.86 77.35
N LYS A 190 -56.26 -36.03 78.15
CA LYS A 190 -55.41 -34.95 77.62
C LYS A 190 -54.18 -35.45 76.88
N THR A 191 -53.63 -36.60 77.24
CA THR A 191 -52.57 -37.26 76.46
C THR A 191 -53.10 -37.67 75.07
N LYS A 192 -54.26 -38.34 75.00
CA LYS A 192 -54.90 -38.72 73.72
C LYS A 192 -55.23 -37.50 72.86
N ASP A 193 -55.69 -36.39 73.44
CA ASP A 193 -55.98 -35.17 72.70
C ASP A 193 -54.70 -34.49 72.16
N LEU A 194 -53.60 -34.50 72.92
CA LEU A 194 -52.29 -34.03 72.45
C LEU A 194 -51.74 -34.89 71.32
N ASP A 195 -51.90 -36.21 71.38
CA ASP A 195 -51.44 -37.13 70.32
C ASP A 195 -52.25 -36.97 69.03
N LYS A 196 -53.57 -36.76 69.11
CA LYS A 196 -54.41 -36.36 67.95
C LYS A 196 -53.87 -35.08 67.31
N LEU A 197 -53.74 -33.99 68.08
CA LEU A 197 -53.27 -32.70 67.58
C LEU A 197 -51.86 -32.78 66.97
N ARG A 198 -50.96 -33.60 67.55
CA ARG A 198 -49.64 -33.90 66.97
C ARG A 198 -49.74 -34.62 65.63
N SER A 199 -50.62 -35.61 65.51
CA SER A 199 -50.82 -36.34 64.25
C SER A 199 -51.46 -35.47 63.16
N GLU A 200 -52.45 -34.65 63.52
CA GLU A 200 -53.12 -33.70 62.65
C GLU A 200 -52.14 -32.63 62.13
N TRP A 201 -51.35 -32.02 63.02
CA TRP A 201 -50.32 -31.06 62.66
C TRP A 201 -49.24 -31.66 61.76
N THR A 202 -48.79 -32.88 62.05
CA THR A 202 -47.81 -33.60 61.22
C THR A 202 -48.36 -33.90 59.83
N CYS A 203 -49.64 -34.29 59.73
CA CYS A 203 -50.35 -34.53 58.47
C CYS A 203 -50.56 -33.25 57.66
N GLN A 204 -50.95 -32.14 58.30
CA GLN A 204 -51.08 -30.84 57.62
C GLN A 204 -49.71 -30.34 57.13
N SER A 205 -48.67 -30.44 57.95
CA SER A 205 -47.31 -30.02 57.61
C SER A 205 -46.73 -30.84 56.45
N SER A 206 -46.90 -32.17 56.44
CA SER A 206 -46.47 -33.02 55.33
C SER A 206 -47.29 -32.79 54.05
N SER A 207 -48.61 -32.57 54.17
CA SER A 207 -49.48 -32.25 53.04
C SER A 207 -49.11 -30.90 52.40
N LEU A 208 -48.86 -29.86 53.19
CA LEU A 208 -48.41 -28.55 52.72
C LEU A 208 -47.01 -28.63 52.10
N SER A 209 -46.06 -29.32 52.73
CA SER A 209 -44.72 -29.51 52.19
C SER A 209 -44.73 -30.29 50.86
N THR A 210 -45.59 -31.30 50.74
CA THR A 210 -45.75 -32.09 49.51
C THR A 210 -46.36 -31.24 48.40
N ARG A 211 -47.45 -30.49 48.69
CA ARG A 211 -48.08 -29.58 47.74
C ARG A 211 -47.10 -28.51 47.25
N HIS A 212 -46.38 -27.87 48.15
CA HIS A 212 -45.41 -26.84 47.78
C HIS A 212 -44.25 -27.42 46.93
N SER A 213 -43.79 -28.63 47.24
CA SER A 213 -42.80 -29.33 46.40
C SER A 213 -43.32 -29.67 45.01
N GLN A 214 -44.62 -30.02 44.88
CA GLN A 214 -45.27 -30.27 43.60
C GLN A 214 -45.46 -28.99 42.79
N GLU A 215 -45.92 -27.90 43.42
CA GLU A 215 -46.04 -26.57 42.80
C GLU A 215 -44.67 -26.06 42.30
N LEU A 216 -43.63 -26.18 43.12
CA LEU A 216 -42.25 -25.82 42.76
C LEU A 216 -41.69 -26.68 41.62
N GLN A 217 -42.05 -27.97 41.56
CA GLN A 217 -41.67 -28.84 40.45
C GLN A 217 -42.40 -28.44 39.15
N LEU A 218 -43.71 -28.20 39.20
CA LEU A 218 -44.51 -27.79 38.04
C LEU A 218 -44.05 -26.45 37.45
N GLU A 219 -43.68 -25.46 38.29
CA GLU A 219 -43.12 -24.20 37.80
C GLU A 219 -41.69 -24.36 37.22
N ARG A 220 -40.88 -25.29 37.75
CA ARG A 220 -39.59 -25.64 37.14
C ARG A 220 -39.75 -26.32 35.79
N GLU A 221 -40.72 -27.23 35.66
CA GLU A 221 -41.04 -27.92 34.40
C GLU A 221 -41.50 -26.90 33.34
N LYS A 222 -42.45 -26.02 33.66
CA LYS A 222 -42.87 -24.91 32.79
C LYS A 222 -41.72 -23.98 32.38
N ALA A 223 -40.82 -23.67 33.32
CA ALA A 223 -39.66 -22.82 33.03
C ALA A 223 -38.68 -23.50 32.05
N VAL A 224 -38.44 -24.81 32.21
CA VAL A 224 -37.60 -25.61 31.30
C VAL A 224 -38.26 -25.77 29.92
N GLU A 225 -39.57 -26.00 29.85
CA GLU A 225 -40.32 -26.03 28.58
C GLU A 225 -40.24 -24.68 27.84
N LEU A 226 -40.45 -23.57 28.56
CA LEU A 226 -40.35 -22.23 27.99
C LEU A 226 -38.92 -21.91 27.53
N GLN A 227 -37.90 -22.27 28.31
CA GLN A 227 -36.50 -22.13 27.95
C GLN A 227 -36.16 -22.95 26.68
N SER A 228 -36.58 -24.22 26.64
CA SER A 228 -36.38 -25.11 25.49
C SER A 228 -37.04 -24.55 24.23
N ARG A 229 -38.29 -24.07 24.32
CA ARG A 229 -38.99 -23.43 23.20
C ARG A 229 -38.28 -22.17 22.71
N LEU A 230 -37.81 -21.32 23.63
CA LEU A 230 -37.05 -20.10 23.29
C LEU A 230 -35.68 -20.42 22.68
N GLN A 231 -35.01 -21.51 23.10
CA GLN A 231 -33.77 -21.99 22.49
C GLN A 231 -34.03 -22.51 21.07
N GLN A 232 -35.06 -23.33 20.86
CA GLN A 232 -35.45 -23.80 19.52
C GLN A 232 -35.82 -22.64 18.59
N GLN A 233 -36.57 -21.64 19.07
CA GLN A 233 -36.90 -20.45 18.29
C GLN A 233 -35.66 -19.61 17.95
N ASN A 234 -34.71 -19.45 18.87
CA ASN A 234 -33.45 -18.75 18.58
C ASN A 234 -32.58 -19.50 17.57
N GLU A 235 -32.42 -20.83 17.69
CA GLU A 235 -31.60 -21.59 16.74
C GLU A 235 -32.25 -21.66 15.35
N GLN A 236 -33.58 -21.78 15.27
CA GLN A 236 -34.30 -21.66 13.99
C GLN A 236 -34.08 -20.29 13.34
N LEU A 237 -34.25 -19.19 14.11
CA LEU A 237 -33.99 -17.83 13.61
C LEU A 237 -32.53 -17.63 13.22
N ARG A 238 -31.58 -18.17 13.98
CA ARG A 238 -30.14 -18.14 13.69
C ARG A 238 -29.86 -18.86 12.37
N GLN A 239 -30.41 -20.06 12.19
CA GLN A 239 -30.22 -20.88 11.01
C GLN A 239 -30.91 -20.31 9.76
N ASP A 240 -32.09 -19.69 9.89
CA ASP A 240 -32.76 -18.99 8.78
C ASP A 240 -32.01 -17.72 8.36
N LEU A 241 -31.49 -16.96 9.33
CA LEU A 241 -30.64 -15.79 9.06
C LEU A 241 -29.31 -16.20 8.39
N GLU A 242 -28.66 -17.25 8.90
CA GLU A 242 -27.44 -17.84 8.35
C GLU A 242 -27.66 -18.37 6.93
N ASN A 243 -28.76 -19.10 6.68
CA ASN A 243 -29.19 -19.53 5.35
C ASN A 243 -29.47 -18.35 4.39
N SER A 244 -30.05 -17.25 4.89
CA SER A 244 -30.33 -16.04 4.11
C SER A 244 -29.04 -15.32 3.71
N HIS A 245 -28.11 -15.13 4.67
CA HIS A 245 -26.78 -14.57 4.41
C HIS A 245 -25.95 -15.47 3.48
N GLN A 246 -26.02 -16.80 3.63
CA GLN A 246 -25.34 -17.76 2.75
C GLN A 246 -25.83 -17.60 1.30
N LYS A 247 -27.15 -17.55 1.07
CA LYS A 247 -27.74 -17.33 -0.25
C LYS A 247 -27.38 -15.96 -0.84
N SER A 248 -27.47 -14.90 -0.03
CA SER A 248 -27.12 -13.54 -0.47
C SER A 248 -25.63 -13.42 -0.82
N SER A 249 -24.74 -14.02 -0.01
CA SER A 249 -23.30 -14.06 -0.27
C SER A 249 -22.97 -14.88 -1.53
N GLN A 250 -23.65 -16.00 -1.77
CA GLN A 250 -23.53 -16.77 -3.01
C GLN A 250 -23.98 -15.97 -4.25
N GLN A 251 -25.10 -15.24 -4.16
CA GLN A 251 -25.57 -14.37 -5.25
C GLN A 251 -24.62 -13.19 -5.51
N LEU A 252 -24.08 -12.56 -4.46
CA LEU A 252 -23.07 -11.52 -4.58
C LEU A 252 -21.77 -12.07 -5.19
N HIS A 253 -21.33 -13.25 -4.78
CA HIS A 253 -20.14 -13.90 -5.32
C HIS A 253 -20.32 -14.28 -6.79
N SER A 254 -21.43 -14.91 -7.17
CA SER A 254 -21.71 -15.21 -8.59
C SER A 254 -21.74 -13.91 -9.41
N ARG A 255 -22.41 -12.86 -8.91
CA ARG A 255 -22.47 -11.55 -9.57
C ARG A 255 -21.10 -10.88 -9.72
N VAL A 256 -20.20 -11.04 -8.76
CA VAL A 256 -18.80 -10.59 -8.89
C VAL A 256 -18.09 -11.40 -9.96
N THR A 257 -18.19 -12.73 -9.97
CA THR A 257 -17.53 -13.55 -11.01
C THR A 257 -18.06 -13.32 -12.43
N GLU A 258 -19.37 -13.02 -12.59
CA GLU A 258 -19.98 -12.55 -13.85
C GLU A 258 -19.34 -11.24 -14.32
N LEU A 259 -19.23 -10.26 -13.42
CA LEU A 259 -18.65 -8.95 -13.73
C LEU A 259 -17.15 -9.05 -14.02
N GLU A 260 -16.40 -9.87 -13.28
CA GLU A 260 -14.98 -10.15 -13.55
C GLU A 260 -14.76 -10.87 -14.89
N ALA A 261 -15.65 -11.79 -15.27
CA ALA A 261 -15.63 -12.41 -16.60
C ALA A 261 -15.92 -11.37 -17.70
N SER A 262 -16.98 -10.57 -17.53
CA SER A 262 -17.35 -9.50 -18.47
C SER A 262 -16.24 -8.44 -18.63
N CYS A 263 -15.63 -7.99 -17.53
CA CYS A 263 -14.50 -7.07 -17.54
C CYS A 263 -13.26 -7.67 -18.23
N ARG A 264 -12.99 -8.98 -18.05
CA ARG A 264 -11.93 -9.67 -18.79
C ARG A 264 -12.22 -9.72 -20.30
N GLU A 265 -13.42 -10.12 -20.71
CA GLU A 265 -13.80 -10.12 -22.14
C GLU A 265 -13.74 -8.71 -22.75
N LEU A 266 -14.23 -7.68 -22.05
CA LEU A 266 -14.20 -6.30 -22.52
C LEU A 266 -12.76 -5.78 -22.62
N THR A 267 -11.87 -6.20 -21.71
CA THR A 267 -10.44 -5.88 -21.76
C THR A 267 -9.76 -6.60 -22.94
N GLU A 268 -10.08 -7.86 -23.21
CA GLU A 268 -9.61 -8.56 -24.41
C GLU A 268 -10.11 -7.90 -25.70
N ARG A 269 -11.41 -7.57 -25.79
CA ARG A 269 -12.01 -6.85 -26.93
C ARG A 269 -11.32 -5.51 -27.14
N LYS A 270 -11.04 -4.77 -26.05
CA LYS A 270 -10.26 -3.53 -26.08
C LYS A 270 -8.88 -3.78 -26.69
N TYR A 271 -8.09 -4.73 -26.18
CA TYR A 271 -6.75 -4.99 -26.70
C TYR A 271 -6.74 -5.47 -28.17
N LYS A 272 -7.72 -6.30 -28.58
CA LYS A 272 -7.92 -6.74 -29.97
C LYS A 272 -8.30 -5.55 -30.89
N ASN A 273 -9.08 -4.59 -30.38
CA ASN A 273 -9.39 -3.36 -31.10
C ASN A 273 -8.17 -2.42 -31.15
N GLU A 274 -7.37 -2.31 -30.08
CA GLU A 274 -6.16 -1.49 -30.02
C GLU A 274 -5.00 -2.03 -30.88
N SER A 275 -4.88 -3.35 -31.08
CA SER A 275 -4.00 -3.90 -32.12
C SER A 275 -4.54 -3.56 -33.51
N SER A 276 -5.82 -3.81 -33.78
CA SER A 276 -6.45 -3.51 -35.08
C SER A 276 -6.34 -2.03 -35.47
N ILE A 277 -6.49 -1.11 -34.51
CA ILE A 277 -6.32 0.34 -34.71
C ILE A 277 -4.84 0.70 -34.98
N ARG A 278 -3.87 0.02 -34.35
CA ARG A 278 -2.44 0.21 -34.65
C ARG A 278 -2.12 -0.28 -36.06
N ASP A 279 -2.59 -1.46 -36.44
CA ASP A 279 -2.37 -2.03 -37.77
C ASP A 279 -3.01 -1.18 -38.87
N LEU A 280 -4.23 -0.67 -38.64
CA LEU A 280 -4.89 0.27 -39.54
C LEU A 280 -4.18 1.63 -39.62
N LYS A 281 -3.64 2.16 -38.51
CA LYS A 281 -2.81 3.37 -38.53
C LYS A 281 -1.51 3.17 -39.32
N ILE A 282 -0.83 2.03 -39.16
CA ILE A 282 0.38 1.71 -39.93
C ILE A 282 0.07 1.63 -41.43
N LYS A 283 -1.03 0.96 -41.80
CA LYS A 283 -1.51 0.90 -43.20
C LYS A 283 -1.90 2.27 -43.75
N LEU A 284 -2.55 3.12 -42.95
CA LEU A 284 -2.91 4.48 -43.33
C LEU A 284 -1.65 5.33 -43.60
N VAL A 285 -0.68 5.34 -42.67
CA VAL A 285 0.58 6.06 -42.85
C VAL A 285 1.34 5.58 -44.09
N GLY A 286 1.39 4.25 -44.33
CA GLY A 286 1.99 3.70 -45.55
C GLY A 286 1.31 4.20 -46.83
N ALA A 287 -0.02 4.23 -46.86
CA ALA A 287 -0.80 4.75 -48.00
C ALA A 287 -0.69 6.29 -48.15
N GLU A 288 -0.56 7.03 -47.05
CA GLU A 288 -0.31 8.48 -47.04
C GLU A 288 1.09 8.79 -47.60
N GLU A 289 2.11 8.01 -47.21
CA GLU A 289 3.44 8.09 -47.79
C GLU A 289 3.44 7.75 -49.30
N GLU A 290 2.74 6.70 -49.72
CA GLU A 290 2.61 6.36 -51.15
C GLU A 290 1.88 7.46 -51.94
N SER A 291 0.80 8.01 -51.38
CA SER A 291 0.12 9.18 -51.94
C SER A 291 1.07 10.38 -52.05
N GLN A 292 1.95 10.59 -51.07
CA GLN A 292 2.92 11.69 -51.08
C GLN A 292 4.08 11.44 -52.06
N ARG A 293 4.57 10.20 -52.18
CA ARG A 293 5.54 9.78 -53.21
C ARG A 293 4.96 10.01 -54.62
N LEU A 294 3.71 9.61 -54.86
CA LEU A 294 3.01 9.84 -56.13
C LEU A 294 2.78 11.33 -56.40
N LYS A 295 2.40 12.14 -55.40
CA LYS A 295 2.30 13.61 -55.53
C LYS A 295 3.64 14.25 -55.89
N GLN A 296 4.74 13.82 -55.26
CA GLN A 296 6.09 14.28 -55.60
C GLN A 296 6.48 13.89 -57.04
N GLN A 297 6.16 12.67 -57.47
CA GLN A 297 6.39 12.21 -58.85
C GLN A 297 5.59 13.04 -59.87
N VAL A 298 4.30 13.32 -59.60
CA VAL A 298 3.46 14.20 -60.43
C VAL A 298 4.00 15.64 -60.46
N LEU A 299 4.53 16.15 -59.35
CA LEU A 299 5.19 17.47 -59.32
C LEU A 299 6.51 17.48 -60.11
N SER A 300 7.26 16.37 -60.10
CA SER A 300 8.47 16.20 -60.93
C SER A 300 8.11 16.22 -62.42
N LEU A 301 7.18 15.35 -62.83
CA LEU A 301 6.71 15.26 -64.22
C LEU A 301 6.09 16.58 -64.71
N ARG A 302 5.40 17.35 -63.84
CA ARG A 302 4.91 18.69 -64.19
C ARG A 302 6.03 19.71 -64.41
N ARG A 303 7.14 19.64 -63.66
CA ARG A 303 8.32 20.49 -63.89
C ARG A 303 9.02 20.11 -65.19
N GLU A 304 9.23 18.82 -65.39
CA GLU A 304 9.85 18.25 -66.60
C GLU A 304 9.07 18.60 -67.88
N ASN A 305 7.74 18.46 -67.83
CA ASN A 305 6.86 18.87 -68.93
C ASN A 305 6.88 20.40 -69.14
N SER A 306 6.99 21.20 -68.07
CA SER A 306 7.15 22.66 -68.18
C SER A 306 8.50 23.08 -68.76
N THR A 307 9.58 22.32 -68.52
CA THR A 307 10.88 22.57 -69.17
C THR A 307 10.87 22.16 -70.64
N LEU A 308 10.21 21.05 -70.99
CA LEU A 308 9.99 20.65 -72.39
C LEU A 308 9.15 21.68 -73.14
N ASP A 309 8.10 22.23 -72.53
CA ASP A 309 7.29 23.30 -73.11
C ASP A 309 8.12 24.57 -73.38
N THR A 310 9.03 24.96 -72.47
CA THR A 310 9.97 26.06 -72.74
C THR A 310 10.98 25.74 -73.84
N GLU A 311 11.49 24.50 -73.92
CA GLU A 311 12.37 24.10 -75.03
C GLU A 311 11.64 24.15 -76.38
N VAL A 312 10.38 23.69 -76.44
CA VAL A 312 9.53 23.78 -77.65
C VAL A 312 9.38 25.24 -78.07
N HIS A 313 9.02 26.15 -77.15
CA HIS A 313 8.90 27.58 -77.46
C HIS A 313 10.22 28.19 -77.96
N GLU A 314 11.39 27.76 -77.44
CA GLU A 314 12.69 28.20 -77.98
C GLU A 314 12.96 27.64 -79.39
N LYS A 315 12.63 26.37 -79.67
CA LYS A 315 12.76 25.80 -81.02
C LYS A 315 11.83 26.51 -82.01
N GLU A 316 10.57 26.75 -81.64
CA GLU A 316 9.62 27.49 -82.49
C GLU A 316 10.10 28.92 -82.76
N ARG A 317 10.64 29.62 -81.76
CA ARG A 317 11.23 30.95 -81.93
C ARG A 317 12.41 30.94 -82.90
N LEU A 318 13.25 29.91 -82.85
CA LEU A 318 14.37 29.73 -83.78
C LEU A 318 13.89 29.40 -85.21
N VAL A 319 12.87 28.56 -85.36
CA VAL A 319 12.23 28.25 -86.65
C VAL A 319 11.64 29.50 -87.29
N ASN A 320 10.90 30.31 -86.52
CA ASN A 320 10.33 31.58 -87.00
C ASN A 320 11.42 32.57 -87.47
N GLN A 321 12.55 32.67 -86.76
CA GLN A 321 13.69 33.49 -87.20
C GLN A 321 14.31 32.99 -88.52
N LEU A 322 14.43 31.67 -88.70
CA LEU A 322 14.95 31.08 -89.93
C LEU A 322 13.98 31.26 -91.11
N GLN A 323 12.68 31.07 -90.91
CA GLN A 323 11.65 31.32 -91.92
C GLN A 323 11.64 32.79 -92.37
N MET A 324 11.70 33.73 -91.43
CA MET A 324 11.76 35.17 -91.76
C MET A 324 13.02 35.52 -92.57
N ARG A 325 14.15 34.88 -92.27
CA ARG A 325 15.41 35.05 -93.03
C ARG A 325 15.36 34.42 -94.43
N VAL A 326 14.66 33.30 -94.61
CA VAL A 326 14.40 32.70 -95.94
C VAL A 326 13.54 33.64 -96.78
N ALA A 327 12.43 34.15 -96.24
CA ALA A 327 11.51 35.03 -96.98
C ALA A 327 12.20 36.31 -97.52
N VAL A 328 13.15 36.89 -96.77
CA VAL A 328 13.95 38.04 -97.23
C VAL A 328 14.86 37.65 -98.41
N LEU A 329 15.54 36.50 -98.34
CA LEU A 329 16.43 36.03 -99.40
C LEU A 329 15.67 35.62 -100.67
N GLU A 330 14.49 35.03 -100.54
CA GLU A 330 13.59 34.73 -101.68
C GLU A 330 13.11 36.00 -102.39
N GLN A 331 12.82 37.07 -101.63
CA GLN A 331 12.44 38.36 -102.22
C GLN A 331 13.62 39.03 -102.94
N GLU A 332 14.82 39.04 -102.33
CA GLU A 332 16.03 39.51 -103.01
C GLU A 332 16.32 38.77 -104.32
N SER A 333 16.01 37.47 -104.40
CA SER A 333 16.15 36.70 -105.65
C SER A 333 15.14 37.14 -106.71
N LYS A 334 13.86 37.30 -106.34
CA LYS A 334 12.80 37.77 -107.26
C LYS A 334 13.10 39.12 -107.87
N ASP A 335 13.65 40.06 -107.10
CA ASP A 335 13.93 41.41 -107.58
C ASP A 335 15.13 41.43 -108.54
N LYS A 336 16.14 40.57 -108.31
CA LYS A 336 17.24 40.32 -109.27
C LYS A 336 16.73 39.67 -110.57
N ASP A 337 15.79 38.72 -110.49
CA ASP A 337 15.15 38.09 -111.66
C ASP A 337 14.24 39.04 -112.47
N GLN A 338 13.66 40.07 -111.86
CA GLN A 338 12.93 41.12 -112.59
C GLN A 338 13.89 42.08 -113.29
N LEU A 339 15.02 42.43 -112.65
CA LEU A 339 16.05 43.27 -113.26
C LEU A 339 16.71 42.59 -114.47
N MET A 340 17.01 41.29 -114.35
CA MET A 340 17.50 40.46 -115.46
C MET A 340 16.58 40.48 -116.68
N ARG A 341 15.26 40.30 -116.48
CA ARG A 341 14.27 40.30 -117.58
C ARG A 341 14.20 41.64 -118.31
N ARG A 342 14.10 42.76 -117.59
CA ARG A 342 14.11 44.11 -118.20
C ARG A 342 15.39 44.38 -118.98
N THR A 343 16.53 43.92 -118.47
CA THR A 343 17.84 44.07 -119.15
C THR A 343 17.90 43.24 -120.44
N LYS A 344 17.28 42.05 -120.43
CA LYS A 344 17.19 41.17 -121.60
C LYS A 344 16.26 41.73 -122.68
N GLU A 345 15.07 42.23 -122.31
CA GLU A 345 14.08 42.80 -123.24
C GLU A 345 14.65 44.00 -124.02
N VAL A 346 15.41 44.88 -123.35
CA VAL A 346 16.11 46.00 -123.99
C VAL A 346 17.22 45.52 -124.94
N LEU A 347 17.92 44.44 -124.62
CA LEU A 347 18.97 43.87 -125.46
C LEU A 347 18.39 43.24 -126.74
N GLU A 348 17.28 42.51 -126.64
CA GLU A 348 16.60 41.89 -127.80
C GLU A 348 16.02 42.97 -128.74
N ALA A 349 15.44 44.05 -128.20
CA ALA A 349 15.00 45.20 -129.01
C ALA A 349 16.17 45.91 -129.72
N THR A 350 17.32 46.06 -129.05
CA THR A 350 18.52 46.67 -129.64
C THR A 350 19.12 45.80 -130.76
N GLN A 351 19.04 44.47 -130.63
CA GLN A 351 19.52 43.53 -131.64
C GLN A 351 18.64 43.56 -132.91
N GLN A 352 17.31 43.62 -132.79
CA GLN A 352 16.43 43.76 -133.97
C GLN A 352 16.63 45.09 -134.70
N GLN A 353 16.90 46.19 -133.97
CA GLN A 353 17.22 47.47 -134.59
C GLN A 353 18.60 47.49 -135.26
N LYS A 354 19.52 46.58 -134.88
CA LYS A 354 20.82 46.40 -135.55
C LYS A 354 20.66 45.65 -136.88
N GLU A 355 19.92 44.55 -136.91
CA GLU A 355 19.70 43.73 -138.13
C GLU A 355 19.07 44.56 -139.26
N SER A 356 18.09 45.43 -138.92
CA SER A 356 17.48 46.39 -139.85
C SER A 356 18.46 47.42 -140.45
N VAL A 357 19.59 47.69 -139.78
CA VAL A 357 20.63 48.61 -140.26
C VAL A 357 21.71 47.89 -141.06
N GLU A 358 22.03 46.64 -140.73
CA GLU A 358 23.02 45.82 -141.45
C GLU A 358 22.53 45.47 -142.88
N GLU A 359 21.24 45.17 -143.09
CA GLU A 359 20.68 44.95 -144.43
C GLU A 359 20.75 46.24 -145.29
N ASN A 360 20.47 47.40 -144.68
CA ASN A 360 20.53 48.70 -145.35
C ASN A 360 21.99 49.16 -145.64
N ALA A 361 22.96 48.65 -144.88
CA ALA A 361 24.39 48.85 -145.15
C ALA A 361 24.88 48.01 -146.34
N GLY A 362 24.45 46.75 -146.46
CA GLY A 362 24.83 45.87 -147.57
C GLY A 362 24.44 46.42 -148.94
N SER A 363 23.31 47.13 -149.03
CA SER A 363 22.87 47.87 -150.22
C SER A 363 23.91 48.92 -150.68
N LYS A 364 24.56 49.62 -149.74
CA LYS A 364 25.54 50.68 -150.02
C LYS A 364 26.96 50.15 -150.26
N GLU A 365 27.35 49.03 -149.65
CA GLU A 365 28.67 48.41 -149.95
C GLU A 365 28.80 48.01 -151.42
N LEU A 366 27.75 47.46 -152.03
CA LEU A 366 27.75 47.08 -153.44
C LEU A 366 27.85 48.31 -154.38
N GLN A 367 27.44 49.50 -153.89
CA GLN A 367 27.61 50.77 -154.59
C GLN A 367 29.03 51.33 -154.42
N ASN A 368 29.65 51.21 -153.24
CA ASN A 368 31.05 51.61 -153.01
C ASN A 368 32.07 50.77 -153.80
N ARG A 369 31.85 49.46 -153.97
CA ARG A 369 32.74 48.62 -154.79
C ARG A 369 32.88 49.07 -156.26
N LYS A 370 31.91 49.84 -156.78
CA LYS A 370 31.96 50.47 -158.11
C LYS A 370 32.76 51.79 -158.14
N LEU A 371 33.07 52.37 -156.99
CA LEU A 371 33.76 53.66 -156.85
C LEU A 371 35.22 53.51 -156.39
N GLU A 372 35.55 52.51 -155.57
CA GLU A 372 36.94 52.28 -155.16
C GLU A 372 37.85 51.83 -156.32
N THR A 373 37.31 51.02 -157.24
CA THR A 373 38.04 50.55 -158.43
C THR A 373 38.27 51.66 -159.46
N THR A 374 37.43 52.70 -159.48
CA THR A 374 37.60 53.85 -160.39
C THR A 374 38.54 54.91 -159.81
N VAL A 375 38.64 55.10 -158.49
CA VAL A 375 39.55 56.09 -157.88
C VAL A 375 40.99 55.57 -157.70
N LYS A 376 41.20 54.25 -157.63
CA LYS A 376 42.56 53.65 -157.68
C LYS A 376 43.32 53.92 -158.98
N SER A 377 42.67 54.46 -160.02
CA SER A 377 43.28 54.73 -161.33
C SER A 377 44.21 55.96 -161.40
N LEU A 378 44.07 56.94 -160.49
CA LEU A 378 44.55 58.31 -160.73
C LEU A 378 45.64 58.83 -159.77
N SER A 379 46.12 58.00 -158.83
CA SER A 379 47.07 58.47 -157.78
C SER A 379 48.54 58.07 -158.00
N GLU A 380 48.83 57.03 -158.79
CA GLU A 380 50.23 56.59 -159.02
C GLU A 380 50.91 57.25 -160.23
N GLU A 381 50.17 57.69 -161.26
CA GLU A 381 50.80 58.29 -162.47
C GLU A 381 51.54 59.62 -162.19
N LEU A 382 51.09 60.42 -161.22
CA LEU A 382 51.56 61.80 -161.05
C LEU A 382 52.71 61.98 -160.04
N ILE A 383 52.89 61.07 -159.08
CA ILE A 383 53.76 61.33 -157.90
C ILE A 383 55.27 61.08 -158.16
N LYS A 384 55.67 60.55 -159.33
CA LYS A 384 57.11 60.43 -159.68
C LYS A 384 57.55 60.82 -161.11
N ALA A 385 56.66 61.38 -161.93
CA ALA A 385 57.02 61.96 -163.23
C ALA A 385 58.10 63.08 -163.14
N ASN A 386 58.14 63.84 -162.03
CA ASN A 386 59.06 64.97 -161.85
C ASN A 386 60.24 64.71 -160.88
N GLY A 387 60.37 63.52 -160.29
CA GLY A 387 61.39 63.25 -159.27
C GLY A 387 62.82 63.22 -159.82
N ILE A 388 63.04 62.49 -160.93
CA ILE A 388 64.38 62.27 -161.52
C ILE A 388 64.39 62.67 -163.02
N ILE A 389 63.72 63.77 -163.35
CA ILE A 389 64.19 64.64 -164.46
C ILE A 389 65.62 65.15 -164.16
N LYS A 390 66.08 65.10 -162.90
CA LYS A 390 67.51 65.19 -162.53
C LYS A 390 68.40 63.99 -162.92
N LYS A 391 67.94 63.04 -163.76
CA LYS A 391 68.83 62.22 -164.62
C LYS A 391 68.55 62.34 -166.13
N LEU A 392 67.76 63.33 -166.55
CA LEU A 392 67.74 63.84 -167.93
C LEU A 392 69.08 64.55 -168.30
N GLN A 393 69.96 64.75 -167.32
CA GLN A 393 71.23 65.48 -167.44
C GLN A 393 72.47 64.58 -167.30
N GLY A 394 72.32 63.29 -167.64
CA GLY A 394 73.41 62.32 -167.78
C GLY A 394 73.66 61.95 -169.25
N GLU A 395 73.11 60.82 -169.70
CA GLU A 395 73.63 60.09 -170.87
C GLU A 395 72.84 60.30 -172.19
N VAL A 396 72.12 61.41 -172.28
CA VAL A 396 72.01 62.14 -173.58
C VAL A 396 73.40 62.66 -174.01
N ARG A 397 74.34 62.82 -173.06
CA ARG A 397 75.79 62.94 -173.35
C ARG A 397 76.45 61.62 -173.81
N GLY A 398 75.70 60.50 -173.80
CA GLY A 398 76.13 59.19 -174.28
C GLY A 398 75.76 58.95 -175.75
N LEU A 399 74.53 58.50 -176.03
CA LEU A 399 74.13 58.02 -177.37
C LEU A 399 73.14 58.87 -178.16
N VAL A 400 73.26 60.20 -178.01
CA VAL A 400 73.00 61.12 -179.13
C VAL A 400 73.91 60.84 -180.35
N GLY A 401 74.94 59.99 -180.20
CA GLY A 401 75.63 59.31 -181.30
C GLY A 401 74.77 58.45 -182.25
N LYS A 402 73.47 58.22 -181.99
CA LYS A 402 72.55 57.56 -182.95
C LYS A 402 71.37 58.39 -183.48
N ILE A 403 71.25 59.67 -183.11
CA ILE A 403 70.30 60.60 -183.74
C ILE A 403 70.97 61.83 -184.39
N LYS A 404 72.18 62.24 -183.98
CA LYS A 404 72.87 63.40 -184.60
C LYS A 404 73.55 63.15 -185.96
N VAL A 405 73.57 61.93 -186.50
CA VAL A 405 74.29 61.62 -187.77
C VAL A 405 73.51 60.68 -188.71
N LYS A 406 72.20 60.90 -188.92
CA LYS A 406 71.60 60.70 -190.26
C LYS A 406 70.30 61.46 -190.55
N ASN A 407 69.80 62.33 -189.65
CA ASN A 407 68.92 63.42 -190.10
C ASN A 407 69.77 64.52 -190.79
N THR A 408 70.34 64.11 -191.91
CA THR A 408 71.21 64.86 -192.85
C THR A 408 71.20 64.15 -194.22
N VAL A 409 70.80 62.87 -194.27
CA VAL A 409 70.43 62.11 -195.48
C VAL A 409 69.22 61.23 -195.11
N THR A 410 67.96 61.71 -195.08
CA THR A 410 67.38 62.99 -195.56
C THR A 410 67.33 63.15 -197.09
N VAL A 411 66.94 62.06 -197.75
CA VAL A 411 66.25 62.01 -199.07
C VAL A 411 67.06 62.33 -200.34
N SER A 412 67.94 63.34 -200.40
CA SER A 412 68.46 63.82 -201.71
C SER A 412 69.69 63.07 -202.25
N GLN A 413 70.68 62.81 -201.40
CA GLN A 413 72.01 62.28 -201.72
C GLN A 413 72.36 61.27 -200.62
N GLU A 414 72.70 60.01 -200.85
CA GLU A 414 73.26 59.31 -202.02
C GLU A 414 72.88 57.81 -201.93
N LYS A 415 72.57 57.02 -202.97
CA LYS A 415 72.53 57.17 -204.44
C LYS A 415 73.87 57.37 -205.19
N VAL A 416 75.00 57.32 -204.50
CA VAL A 416 76.36 57.54 -205.07
C VAL A 416 77.41 56.70 -204.35
N LEU A 417 77.69 56.93 -203.05
CA LEU A 417 78.85 56.35 -202.33
C LEU A 417 78.42 55.32 -201.25
N GLN A 418 78.61 53.99 -201.33
CA GLN A 418 79.33 53.07 -202.23
C GLN A 418 80.86 52.94 -202.09
N GLU A 419 81.59 53.95 -201.60
CA GLU A 419 83.05 54.00 -201.86
C GLU A 419 84.02 53.80 -200.68
N THR A 420 83.62 53.87 -199.40
CA THR A 420 84.62 53.95 -198.30
C THR A 420 84.30 53.16 -197.02
N SER A 421 85.28 52.71 -196.21
CA SER A 421 86.69 52.28 -196.45
C SER A 421 87.26 51.80 -195.10
N GLU A 422 87.27 50.48 -194.90
CA GLU A 422 88.34 49.63 -194.31
C GLU A 422 89.10 49.96 -192.99
N LYS A 423 89.18 51.20 -192.50
CA LYS A 423 90.47 51.70 -191.98
C LYS A 423 90.97 51.33 -190.58
N LEU A 424 90.15 51.08 -189.55
CA LEU A 424 90.59 51.44 -188.18
C LEU A 424 90.02 50.62 -186.98
N LYS A 425 90.07 49.28 -186.86
CA LYS A 425 91.19 48.33 -186.87
C LYS A 425 92.47 48.67 -186.06
N THR A 426 92.68 49.91 -185.58
CA THR A 426 94.07 50.39 -185.33
C THR A 426 94.23 51.41 -184.18
N ALA A 427 93.42 51.32 -183.12
CA ALA A 427 93.47 52.25 -181.97
C ALA A 427 93.13 51.52 -180.64
N GLU A 428 93.87 50.51 -180.17
CA GLU A 428 95.32 50.43 -179.89
C GLU A 428 95.68 50.80 -178.41
N LYS A 429 95.70 49.77 -177.53
CA LYS A 429 96.91 49.29 -176.81
C LYS A 429 97.58 50.17 -175.74
N GLU A 430 97.27 51.46 -175.58
CA GLU A 430 98.13 52.38 -174.81
C GLU A 430 97.96 52.40 -173.28
N LEU A 431 96.72 52.42 -172.75
CA LEU A 431 96.50 52.73 -171.32
C LEU A 431 96.67 51.54 -170.35
N GLN A 432 97.48 50.57 -170.77
CA GLN A 432 98.23 49.64 -169.92
C GLN A 432 99.23 50.38 -168.98
N SER A 433 99.42 51.68 -169.19
CA SER A 433 100.47 52.56 -168.65
C SER A 433 100.00 53.54 -167.57
N ALA A 434 98.97 53.19 -166.79
CA ALA A 434 98.56 53.88 -165.55
C ALA A 434 98.30 52.85 -164.41
N GLN A 435 99.25 52.03 -163.95
CA GLN A 435 100.68 52.28 -163.68
C GLN A 435 100.89 53.37 -162.60
N GLN A 436 101.86 53.13 -161.71
CA GLN A 436 102.46 54.08 -160.77
C GLN A 436 101.49 55.03 -160.06
N GLN A 437 101.12 54.67 -158.82
CA GLN A 437 101.30 55.46 -157.58
C GLN A 437 100.55 54.71 -156.45
N ASN A 438 101.19 53.92 -155.58
CA ASN A 438 102.61 53.89 -155.21
C ASN A 438 103.14 55.24 -154.70
N VAL A 439 102.39 55.87 -153.77
CA VAL A 439 102.90 56.96 -152.91
C VAL A 439 102.37 56.82 -151.48
N THR A 440 101.05 56.65 -151.29
CA THR A 440 100.41 56.87 -149.98
C THR A 440 99.68 55.62 -149.45
N LYS A 441 100.27 54.59 -148.85
CA LYS A 441 101.61 54.28 -148.28
C LYS A 441 102.09 55.08 -147.05
N ASP A 442 102.15 56.41 -147.11
CA ASP A 442 102.89 57.19 -146.11
C ASP A 442 102.05 57.79 -144.96
N GLU A 443 100.80 58.24 -145.18
CA GLU A 443 100.12 59.08 -144.18
C GLU A 443 99.61 58.34 -142.93
N GLN A 444 99.05 57.13 -143.06
CA GLN A 444 98.62 56.35 -141.89
C GLN A 444 99.78 55.70 -141.11
N VAL A 445 100.99 55.65 -141.69
CA VAL A 445 102.23 55.32 -140.96
C VAL A 445 102.70 56.50 -140.09
N SER A 446 102.23 57.73 -140.37
CA SER A 446 102.74 58.95 -139.76
C SER A 446 102.25 59.17 -138.32
N LYS A 447 100.94 59.19 -138.08
CA LYS A 447 100.36 59.71 -136.81
C LYS A 447 100.23 58.76 -135.62
N LEU A 448 100.43 57.45 -135.76
CA LEU A 448 100.32 56.50 -134.64
C LEU A 448 101.59 55.71 -134.33
N LYS A 449 102.72 56.11 -134.92
CA LYS A 449 104.03 55.92 -134.27
C LYS A 449 104.06 56.55 -132.88
N GLU A 450 103.35 57.67 -132.71
CA GLU A 450 103.25 58.46 -131.46
C GLU A 450 102.54 57.74 -130.29
N GLN A 451 102.00 56.52 -130.49
CA GLN A 451 101.47 55.67 -129.41
C GLN A 451 102.23 54.35 -129.19
N LEU A 452 103.35 54.13 -129.90
CA LEU A 452 104.35 53.14 -129.48
C LEU A 452 105.09 53.58 -128.20
N GLU A 453 105.17 54.89 -127.97
CA GLU A 453 106.08 55.51 -126.99
C GLU A 453 105.69 55.33 -125.51
N VAL A 454 104.39 55.38 -125.17
CA VAL A 454 103.97 55.69 -123.78
C VAL A 454 103.70 54.45 -122.91
N THR A 455 102.85 53.51 -123.33
CA THR A 455 102.41 52.39 -122.44
C THR A 455 103.27 51.13 -122.49
N VAL A 456 104.33 51.11 -123.30
CA VAL A 456 105.51 50.25 -123.06
C VAL A 456 106.03 50.45 -121.63
N GLN A 457 105.87 51.65 -121.06
CA GLN A 457 106.27 52.00 -119.70
C GLN A 457 105.43 51.32 -118.60
N LYS A 458 104.35 50.58 -118.92
CA LYS A 458 103.63 49.69 -117.97
C LYS A 458 103.76 48.19 -118.26
N LEU A 459 104.70 47.79 -119.12
CA LEU A 459 105.16 46.40 -119.25
C LEU A 459 105.81 45.86 -117.95
N ASN A 460 106.27 46.74 -117.05
CA ASN A 460 107.19 46.42 -115.96
C ASN A 460 106.61 46.41 -114.53
N GLU A 461 105.40 46.94 -114.28
CA GLU A 461 104.89 47.04 -112.89
C GLU A 461 104.14 45.76 -112.43
N SER A 462 103.17 45.27 -113.20
CA SER A 462 102.30 44.15 -112.77
C SER A 462 103.03 42.79 -112.70
N LYS A 463 104.19 42.66 -113.35
CA LYS A 463 105.03 41.45 -113.31
C LYS A 463 105.65 41.15 -111.93
N GLU A 464 105.64 42.09 -110.99
CA GLU A 464 106.10 41.85 -109.60
C GLU A 464 104.99 41.31 -108.66
N VAL A 465 103.70 41.36 -109.05
CA VAL A 465 102.61 40.83 -108.20
C VAL A 465 102.42 39.31 -108.40
N LEU A 466 102.72 38.79 -109.59
CA LEU A 466 102.78 37.35 -109.89
C LEU A 466 104.02 36.64 -109.28
N LYS A 467 104.51 37.12 -108.13
CA LYS A 467 105.83 36.75 -107.60
C LYS A 467 105.89 36.66 -106.06
N THR A 468 104.84 37.10 -105.35
CA THR A 468 104.92 37.41 -103.91
C THR A 468 103.94 36.69 -102.99
N ASN A 469 102.96 35.91 -103.48
CA ASN A 469 102.12 35.08 -102.59
C ASN A 469 101.71 33.68 -103.11
N GLU A 470 102.40 33.18 -104.14
CA GLU A 470 102.44 31.74 -104.44
C GLU A 470 103.21 30.95 -103.34
N ASN A 471 103.82 31.66 -102.39
CA ASN A 471 104.75 31.16 -101.37
C ASN A 471 104.10 30.65 -100.06
N VAL A 472 102.77 30.75 -99.88
CA VAL A 472 102.07 30.27 -98.65
C VAL A 472 100.93 29.29 -98.97
N ILE A 473 101.01 28.59 -100.10
CA ILE A 473 100.30 27.31 -100.31
C ILE A 473 101.06 26.15 -99.62
N THR A 474 102.39 26.28 -99.51
CA THR A 474 103.31 25.13 -99.42
C THR A 474 103.99 24.97 -98.06
N TRP A 475 103.97 26.00 -97.21
CA TRP A 475 104.54 25.97 -95.87
C TRP A 475 103.79 26.91 -94.90
N LEU A 476 103.61 26.57 -93.62
CA LEU A 476 103.85 25.29 -92.95
C LEU A 476 102.54 24.89 -92.22
N ASN A 477 101.98 23.69 -92.45
CA ASN A 477 102.44 22.37 -92.00
C ASN A 477 102.46 22.20 -90.47
N LYS A 478 101.56 21.33 -89.97
CA LYS A 478 101.98 20.24 -89.05
C LYS A 478 102.59 20.76 -87.73
N GLN A 479 101.75 21.41 -86.90
CA GLN A 479 102.06 22.47 -85.91
C GLN A 479 101.82 23.86 -86.55
N LEU A 480 101.44 24.93 -85.83
CA LEU A 480 101.44 25.15 -84.39
C LEU A 480 100.16 25.91 -83.95
N ASN A 481 99.44 25.36 -82.95
CA ASN A 481 98.29 25.98 -82.25
C ASN A 481 97.02 26.33 -83.08
N GLU A 482 95.98 26.76 -82.36
CA GLU A 482 95.11 27.93 -82.65
C GLU A 482 94.30 27.98 -83.97
N LYS A 483 92.98 28.25 -84.01
CA LYS A 483 91.99 28.82 -83.06
C LYS A 483 90.59 28.23 -83.35
N GLN A 484 89.55 28.25 -82.51
CA GLN A 484 89.29 28.63 -81.10
C GLN A 484 87.94 27.97 -80.75
N LEU A 485 87.57 27.56 -79.53
CA LEU A 485 88.27 27.46 -78.24
C LEU A 485 88.83 28.76 -77.63
N CYS A 486 87.93 29.65 -77.20
CA CYS A 486 88.03 30.29 -75.88
C CYS A 486 86.60 30.34 -75.28
N ARG A 487 86.30 29.75 -74.11
CA ARG A 487 86.81 29.97 -72.72
C ARG A 487 86.01 31.12 -72.09
N ASN A 488 85.22 30.88 -71.02
CA ASN A 488 85.61 30.76 -69.59
C ASN A 488 86.40 31.99 -69.10
N PRO A 489 86.34 32.42 -67.81
CA PRO A 489 86.20 31.60 -66.58
C PRO A 489 85.17 32.18 -65.55
N GLN A 490 84.99 31.80 -64.27
CA GLN A 490 85.28 30.63 -63.38
C GLN A 490 84.29 30.73 -62.16
N THR A 491 83.66 29.67 -61.63
CA THR A 491 84.04 28.76 -60.50
C THR A 491 84.35 29.43 -59.13
N PRO A 492 84.26 28.75 -57.95
CA PRO A 492 83.96 27.32 -57.69
C PRO A 492 82.97 27.03 -56.52
N ASP A 493 82.83 25.73 -56.21
CA ASP A 493 82.42 25.10 -54.93
C ASP A 493 80.98 25.26 -54.40
N ALA A 494 80.39 24.37 -53.58
CA ALA A 494 80.56 22.96 -53.14
C ALA A 494 79.69 22.84 -51.83
N LEU A 495 79.22 21.70 -51.30
CA LEU A 495 79.26 20.28 -51.63
C LEU A 495 78.09 19.57 -50.89
N HIS A 496 77.98 18.24 -51.04
CA HIS A 496 77.05 17.30 -50.35
C HIS A 496 75.55 17.33 -50.73
N LYS A 497 74.79 16.23 -50.57
CA LYS A 497 74.90 14.81 -50.99
C LYS A 497 73.59 14.07 -50.55
N PRO A 498 73.21 12.89 -51.11
CA PRO A 498 71.80 12.67 -51.47
C PRO A 498 71.02 11.54 -50.72
N PRO A 499 70.67 10.38 -51.30
CA PRO A 499 69.28 9.87 -51.30
C PRO A 499 69.12 8.57 -50.48
N VAL A 500 68.02 7.81 -50.65
CA VAL A 500 68.00 6.32 -50.90
C VAL A 500 66.59 5.65 -50.74
N LEU A 501 66.24 4.83 -51.76
CA LEU A 501 65.42 3.58 -51.85
C LEU A 501 64.09 3.31 -51.05
N SER A 502 63.10 2.81 -51.82
CA SER A 502 62.25 1.58 -51.66
C SER A 502 61.43 1.28 -50.38
N SER A 503 60.19 0.76 -50.53
CA SER A 503 59.87 -0.70 -50.52
C SER A 503 58.42 -1.07 -50.09
N THR A 504 57.84 -2.10 -50.75
CA THR A 504 56.89 -3.15 -50.25
C THR A 504 55.52 -2.85 -49.58
N ALA A 505 54.54 -3.70 -49.96
CA ALA A 505 53.39 -4.22 -49.18
C ALA A 505 52.20 -3.25 -48.86
N THR A 506 50.93 -3.68 -48.68
CA THR A 506 50.33 -5.05 -48.69
C THR A 506 48.85 -5.05 -49.17
N LEU A 507 48.32 -6.27 -49.37
CA LEU A 507 46.92 -6.71 -49.57
C LEU A 507 45.84 -5.98 -48.71
N ARG A 508 44.62 -5.74 -49.24
CA ARG A 508 43.35 -6.54 -49.07
C ARG A 508 42.99 -6.87 -47.61
N VAL A 509 41.71 -6.88 -47.20
CA VAL A 509 40.45 -7.06 -47.97
C VAL A 509 39.55 -5.84 -47.91
#